data_AF-A0A847ENX3-F1
#
_entry.id   AF-A0A847ENX3-F1
#
_cell.length_a   1.000
_cell.length_b   1.000
_cell.length_c   1.000
_cell.angle_alpha   90.00
_cell.angle_beta   90.00
_cell.angle_gamma   90.00
#
_symmetry.space_group_name_H-M   'P 1'
#
loop_
_entity.id
_entity.type
_entity.pdbx_description
1 polymer ?
#
loop_
_entity_poly.entity_id
_entity_poly.type
_entity_poly.pdbx_seq_one_letter_code
_entity_poly.pdbx_strand_id
1 'polypeptide(L)'
;ASGSPVDLVVANYVYEHTISGTQKVIKYRGMLPQNRVFTWNEVGFSGPGQNILMHAATYRTQVLRDCGLELPEHTFYVDNIFVYQPLPSVQTLFYLPVNLYRYFIGREDQSVNEKVQISRLDQQMRVTRIMVEAHKLPEGAGNRRLAGYMEQYLGLIVTASSMFALLEGTEKGLRMRREMWEHIDAVDPILKARLGLRLPLVLGANLPGAVGRKVSVALYRTAQKLYRFN
;
A
#
# COMPACT_ATOMS: atom_id res chain seq x y z
N ALA A 1 -5.28 -7.50 -33.10
CA ALA A 1 -5.46 -7.45 -31.63
C ALA A 1 -5.24 -8.84 -31.08
N SER A 2 -4.49 -9.02 -29.98
CA SER A 2 -4.33 -10.35 -29.36
C SER A 2 -5.68 -10.84 -28.83
N GLY A 3 -6.02 -12.10 -29.07
CA GLY A 3 -7.33 -12.69 -28.75
C GLY A 3 -7.66 -12.82 -27.25
N SER A 4 -6.80 -12.34 -26.36
CA SER A 4 -7.05 -12.27 -24.92
C SER A 4 -6.26 -11.09 -24.32
N PRO A 5 -6.93 -9.98 -23.97
CA PRO A 5 -6.27 -8.87 -23.31
C PRO A 5 -5.79 -9.27 -21.89
N VAL A 6 -4.75 -8.60 -21.37
CA VAL A 6 -4.15 -8.84 -20.04
C VAL A 6 -4.82 -7.95 -18.98
N ASP A 7 -5.09 -8.47 -17.78
CA ASP A 7 -5.88 -7.77 -16.76
C ASP A 7 -5.09 -6.66 -16.08
N LEU A 8 -3.82 -6.91 -15.78
CA LEU A 8 -2.89 -5.95 -15.19
C LEU A 8 -1.54 -5.98 -15.93
N VAL A 9 -1.16 -4.85 -16.50
CA VAL A 9 0.21 -4.60 -16.96
C VAL A 9 0.98 -3.89 -15.86
N VAL A 10 2.13 -4.44 -15.50
CA VAL A 10 3.08 -3.83 -14.57
C VAL A 10 4.26 -3.29 -15.37
N ALA A 11 4.68 -2.05 -15.12
CA ALA A 11 5.89 -1.47 -15.69
C ALA A 11 6.83 -0.94 -14.59
N ASN A 12 8.09 -0.69 -14.92
CA ASN A 12 8.96 0.04 -14.01
C ASN A 12 8.51 1.51 -13.96
N TYR A 13 8.77 2.15 -12.83
CA TYR A 13 8.68 3.60 -12.71
C TYR A 13 9.92 4.14 -12.01
N VAL A 14 10.12 5.45 -12.12
CA VAL A 14 11.31 6.11 -11.59
C VAL A 14 10.91 7.25 -10.67
N TYR A 15 11.40 7.19 -9.45
CA TYR A 15 11.38 8.31 -8.52
C TYR A 15 12.39 9.36 -8.99
N GLU A 16 11.89 10.56 -9.22
CA GLU A 16 12.66 11.76 -9.53
C GLU A 16 12.71 12.62 -8.28
N HIS A 17 13.81 12.59 -7.54
CA HIS A 17 13.97 13.38 -6.31
C HIS A 17 14.39 14.81 -6.69
N THR A 18 13.45 15.74 -6.69
CA THR A 18 13.68 17.09 -7.23
C THR A 18 14.67 17.91 -6.42
N ILE A 19 14.71 17.72 -5.09
CA ILE A 19 15.61 18.47 -4.19
C ILE A 19 17.06 17.99 -4.34
N SER A 20 17.29 16.68 -4.39
CA SER A 20 18.64 16.10 -4.48
C SER A 20 19.12 15.88 -5.91
N GLY A 21 18.26 15.99 -6.91
CA GLY A 21 18.56 15.68 -8.31
C GLY A 21 18.80 14.19 -8.59
N THR A 22 18.49 13.31 -7.65
CA THR A 22 18.77 11.87 -7.76
C THR A 22 17.59 11.08 -8.34
N GLN A 23 17.88 9.98 -9.02
CA GLN A 23 16.87 9.07 -9.56
C GLN A 23 16.93 7.70 -8.90
N LYS A 24 15.76 7.10 -8.65
CA LYS A 24 15.65 5.71 -8.20
C LYS A 24 14.64 4.94 -9.05
N VAL A 25 15.13 3.95 -9.79
CA VAL A 25 14.31 3.06 -10.62
C VAL A 25 13.73 1.93 -9.77
N ILE A 26 12.41 1.79 -9.77
CA ILE A 26 11.72 0.67 -9.13
C ILE A 26 11.45 -0.39 -10.20
N LYS A 27 12.02 -1.59 -9.96
CA LYS A 27 11.97 -2.74 -10.88
C LYS A 27 11.33 -3.91 -10.17
N TYR A 28 10.66 -4.77 -10.93
CA TYR A 28 9.93 -5.94 -10.41
C TYR A 28 10.50 -7.28 -10.87
N ARG A 29 11.69 -7.30 -11.48
CA ARG A 29 12.31 -8.50 -12.08
C ARG A 29 12.50 -9.68 -11.11
N GLY A 30 12.65 -9.43 -9.82
CA GLY A 30 12.76 -10.48 -8.79
C GLY A 30 11.41 -11.08 -8.37
N MET A 31 10.32 -10.36 -8.62
CA MET A 31 8.96 -10.73 -8.21
C MET A 31 8.12 -11.23 -9.39
N LEU A 32 8.30 -10.70 -10.60
CA LEU A 32 7.41 -10.90 -11.74
C LEU A 32 8.13 -11.52 -12.95
N PRO A 33 7.58 -12.59 -13.56
CA PRO A 33 8.02 -13.08 -14.87
C PRO A 33 7.99 -11.99 -15.95
N GLN A 34 9.01 -11.92 -16.80
CA GLN A 34 9.19 -10.82 -17.77
C GLN A 34 8.68 -11.19 -19.16
N ASN A 35 8.14 -10.21 -19.88
CA ASN A 35 7.83 -10.27 -21.32
C ASN A 35 6.89 -11.44 -21.73
N ARG A 36 6.04 -11.88 -20.81
CA ARG A 36 4.99 -12.87 -21.08
C ARG A 36 3.81 -12.68 -20.15
N VAL A 37 2.68 -13.26 -20.51
CA VAL A 37 1.53 -13.37 -19.62
C VAL A 37 1.82 -14.43 -18.54
N PHE A 38 1.40 -14.15 -17.30
CA PHE A 38 1.50 -15.05 -16.16
C PHE A 38 0.32 -14.83 -15.20
N THR A 39 0.21 -15.68 -14.19
CA THR A 39 -0.80 -15.56 -13.13
C THR A 39 -0.18 -15.33 -11.76
N TRP A 40 -0.99 -15.03 -10.75
CA TRP A 40 -0.53 -14.91 -9.36
C TRP A 40 0.24 -16.14 -8.84
N ASN A 41 0.02 -17.34 -9.41
CA ASN A 41 0.76 -18.56 -9.07
C ASN A 41 2.25 -18.50 -9.37
N GLU A 42 2.68 -17.55 -10.20
CA GLU A 42 4.06 -17.41 -10.65
C GLU A 42 4.75 -16.20 -9.99
N VAL A 43 4.01 -15.39 -9.22
CA VAL A 43 4.53 -14.22 -8.52
C VAL A 43 5.46 -14.66 -7.38
N GLY A 44 6.73 -14.24 -7.45
CA GLY A 44 7.73 -14.54 -6.44
C GLY A 44 7.61 -13.65 -5.19
N PHE A 45 8.64 -13.70 -4.35
CA PHE A 45 8.73 -12.83 -3.18
C PHE A 45 9.11 -11.41 -3.58
N SER A 46 8.39 -10.42 -3.05
CA SER A 46 8.75 -9.01 -3.17
C SER A 46 9.89 -8.67 -2.20
N GLY A 47 10.96 -8.07 -2.72
CA GLY A 47 11.95 -7.40 -1.87
C GLY A 47 11.36 -6.13 -1.22
N PRO A 48 12.02 -5.58 -0.18
CA PRO A 48 11.60 -4.33 0.44
C PRO A 48 11.42 -3.21 -0.59
N GLY A 49 10.25 -2.57 -0.60
CA GLY A 49 9.92 -1.47 -1.51
C GLY A 49 9.51 -1.87 -2.94
N GLN A 50 9.27 -3.16 -3.22
CA GLN A 50 8.79 -3.65 -4.52
C GLN A 50 7.28 -3.90 -4.55
N ASN A 51 6.49 -3.01 -3.94
CA ASN A 51 5.03 -3.05 -4.09
C ASN A 51 4.63 -2.49 -5.46
N ILE A 52 3.66 -3.13 -6.11
CA ILE A 52 2.95 -2.55 -7.24
C ILE A 52 2.22 -1.32 -6.69
N LEU A 53 2.60 -0.13 -7.16
CA LEU A 53 1.94 1.14 -6.87
C LEU A 53 1.23 1.64 -8.13
N MET A 54 0.45 2.71 -8.02
CA MET A 54 -0.30 3.26 -9.15
C MET A 54 0.62 3.60 -10.34
N HIS A 55 1.85 4.03 -10.06
CA HIS A 55 2.86 4.40 -11.06
C HIS A 55 3.35 3.21 -11.89
N ALA A 56 3.17 1.99 -11.37
CA ALA A 56 3.55 0.76 -12.04
C ALA A 56 2.35 0.04 -12.67
N ALA A 57 1.13 0.32 -12.23
CA ALA A 57 -0.06 -0.47 -12.55
C ALA A 57 -0.88 0.15 -13.69
N THR A 58 -1.14 -0.63 -14.72
CA THR A 58 -2.10 -0.30 -15.78
C THR A 58 -3.13 -1.42 -15.89
N TYR A 59 -4.37 -1.13 -15.47
CA TYR A 59 -5.46 -2.08 -15.49
C TYR A 59 -6.21 -2.06 -16.82
N ARG A 60 -6.68 -3.23 -17.26
CA ARG A 60 -7.76 -3.29 -18.25
C ARG A 60 -9.01 -2.66 -17.63
N THR A 61 -9.64 -1.72 -18.33
CA THR A 61 -10.83 -1.00 -17.85
C THR A 61 -11.94 -1.93 -17.34
N GLN A 62 -12.16 -3.07 -18.01
CA GLN A 62 -13.21 -4.01 -17.60
C GLN A 62 -12.99 -4.57 -16.20
N VAL A 63 -11.74 -4.81 -15.79
CA VAL A 63 -11.39 -5.28 -14.44
C VAL A 63 -11.86 -4.27 -13.38
N LEU A 64 -11.66 -2.97 -13.66
CA LEU A 64 -12.07 -1.90 -12.75
C LEU A 64 -13.59 -1.77 -12.64
N ARG A 65 -14.31 -2.01 -13.73
CA ARG A 65 -15.77 -1.99 -13.76
C ARG A 65 -16.36 -3.19 -13.03
N ASP A 66 -15.84 -4.38 -13.31
CA ASP A 66 -16.33 -5.64 -12.75
C ASP A 66 -16.10 -5.73 -11.24
N CYS A 67 -14.99 -5.16 -10.74
CA CYS A 67 -14.71 -5.12 -9.30
C CYS A 67 -15.44 -3.99 -8.55
N GLY A 68 -16.23 -3.17 -9.25
CA GLY A 68 -16.97 -2.05 -8.66
C GLY A 68 -16.06 -1.01 -8.01
N LEU A 69 -14.93 -0.66 -8.65
CA LEU A 69 -14.02 0.34 -8.08
C LEU A 69 -14.70 1.71 -8.00
N GLU A 70 -14.87 2.21 -6.78
CA GLU A 70 -15.32 3.56 -6.49
C GLU A 70 -14.29 4.29 -5.64
N LEU A 71 -13.78 5.41 -6.14
CA LEU A 71 -12.80 6.21 -5.41
C LEU A 71 -13.51 7.34 -4.67
N PRO A 72 -13.27 7.51 -3.35
CA PRO A 72 -13.88 8.61 -2.62
C PRO A 72 -13.33 9.95 -3.13
N GLU A 73 -14.24 10.86 -3.47
CA GLU A 73 -13.88 12.22 -3.88
C GLU A 73 -13.24 13.00 -2.72
N HIS A 74 -12.48 14.04 -3.08
CA HIS A 74 -11.81 14.96 -2.13
C HIS A 74 -10.96 14.26 -1.05
N THR A 75 -10.45 13.07 -1.37
CA THR A 75 -9.72 12.21 -0.45
C THR A 75 -8.33 11.92 -1.02
N PHE A 76 -7.29 12.16 -0.23
CA PHE A 76 -5.91 11.80 -0.56
C PHE A 76 -5.69 10.30 -0.37
N TYR A 77 -4.63 9.76 -0.97
CA TYR A 77 -4.21 8.36 -0.85
C TYR A 77 -5.13 7.33 -1.54
N VAL A 78 -6.09 7.80 -2.35
CA VAL A 78 -7.00 6.95 -3.13
C VAL A 78 -6.31 6.10 -4.20
N ASP A 79 -5.05 6.43 -4.52
CA ASP A 79 -4.17 5.60 -5.33
C ASP A 79 -3.97 4.20 -4.73
N ASN A 80 -3.96 4.08 -3.39
CA ASN A 80 -3.88 2.78 -2.74
C ASN A 80 -5.15 1.95 -2.97
N ILE A 81 -6.33 2.58 -2.97
CA ILE A 81 -7.60 1.89 -3.29
C ILE A 81 -7.58 1.43 -4.75
N PHE A 82 -7.21 2.34 -5.67
CA PHE A 82 -7.09 2.06 -7.10
C PHE A 82 -6.20 0.85 -7.38
N VAL A 83 -5.09 0.70 -6.66
CA VAL A 83 -4.23 -0.46 -6.83
C VAL A 83 -4.78 -1.69 -6.12
N TYR A 84 -5.26 -1.55 -4.89
CA TYR A 84 -5.53 -2.68 -4.00
C TYR A 84 -6.84 -3.41 -4.31
N GLN A 85 -7.94 -2.66 -4.45
CA GLN A 85 -9.29 -3.23 -4.60
C GLN A 85 -9.44 -4.11 -5.86
N PRO A 86 -8.84 -3.79 -7.03
CA PRO A 86 -8.99 -4.63 -8.22
C PRO A 86 -8.20 -5.94 -8.20
N LEU A 87 -7.21 -6.11 -7.31
CA LEU A 87 -6.30 -7.27 -7.35
C LEU A 87 -6.99 -8.64 -7.32
N PRO A 88 -8.06 -8.87 -6.54
CA PRO A 88 -8.82 -10.12 -6.57
C PRO A 88 -9.48 -10.44 -7.92
N SER A 89 -9.72 -9.43 -8.76
CA SER A 89 -10.28 -9.58 -10.11
C SER A 89 -9.22 -9.76 -11.20
N VAL A 90 -7.93 -9.65 -10.86
CA VAL A 90 -6.82 -9.84 -11.81
C VAL A 90 -6.49 -11.32 -11.92
N GLN A 91 -6.73 -11.91 -13.10
CA GLN A 91 -6.37 -13.30 -13.37
C GLN A 91 -5.04 -13.40 -14.13
N THR A 92 -4.78 -12.43 -15.01
CA THR A 92 -3.61 -12.38 -15.88
C THR A 92 -2.80 -11.11 -15.68
N LEU A 93 -1.49 -11.28 -15.58
CA LEU A 93 -0.51 -10.21 -15.42
C LEU A 93 0.51 -10.25 -16.55
N PHE A 94 1.05 -9.08 -16.89
CA PHE A 94 2.20 -8.96 -17.79
C PHE A 94 3.15 -7.91 -17.23
N TYR A 95 4.42 -8.26 -17.06
CA TYR A 95 5.44 -7.33 -16.60
C TYR A 95 6.31 -6.89 -17.78
N LEU A 96 6.25 -5.60 -18.07
CA LEU A 96 7.05 -4.91 -19.08
C LEU A 96 8.20 -4.18 -18.37
N PRO A 97 9.46 -4.63 -18.49
CA PRO A 97 10.60 -4.05 -17.75
C PRO A 97 11.10 -2.73 -18.36
N VAL A 98 10.18 -1.83 -18.73
CA VAL A 98 10.42 -0.48 -19.28
C VAL A 98 10.12 0.57 -18.22
N ASN A 99 10.94 1.63 -18.18
CA ASN A 99 10.75 2.78 -17.29
C ASN A 99 9.66 3.70 -17.86
N LEU A 100 8.40 3.31 -17.70
CA LEU A 100 7.27 3.96 -18.37
C LEU A 100 6.84 5.26 -17.67
N TYR A 101 6.85 5.28 -16.33
CA TYR A 101 6.37 6.40 -15.53
C TYR A 101 7.49 7.13 -14.79
N ARG A 102 7.39 8.46 -14.71
CA ARG A 102 8.30 9.36 -13.99
C ARG A 102 7.54 9.99 -12.83
N TYR A 103 7.85 9.61 -11.60
CA TYR A 103 7.18 10.11 -10.40
C TYR A 103 8.07 11.12 -9.68
N PHE A 104 7.71 12.39 -9.79
CA PHE A 104 8.45 13.50 -9.18
C PHE A 104 8.07 13.65 -7.72
N ILE A 105 9.08 13.63 -6.83
CA ILE A 105 8.92 13.74 -5.39
C ILE A 105 9.84 14.82 -4.81
N GLY A 106 9.38 15.49 -3.76
CA GLY A 106 10.16 16.52 -3.07
C GLY A 106 9.75 17.95 -3.40
N ARG A 107 8.51 18.19 -3.80
CA ARG A 107 7.95 19.56 -3.81
C ARG A 107 7.21 19.82 -2.50
N GLU A 108 7.32 21.03 -1.96
CA GLU A 108 6.78 21.39 -0.64
C GLU A 108 5.24 21.27 -0.55
N ASP A 109 4.56 21.40 -1.69
CA ASP A 109 3.11 21.31 -1.88
C ASP A 109 2.59 19.87 -2.00
N GLN A 110 3.46 18.86 -1.97
CA GLN A 110 3.02 17.47 -2.09
C GLN A 110 2.36 16.93 -0.82
N SER A 111 1.36 16.07 -1.05
CA SER A 111 0.63 15.30 -0.04
C SER A 111 1.47 14.39 0.84
N VAL A 112 2.72 14.13 0.43
CA VAL A 112 3.66 13.25 1.11
C VAL A 112 4.53 13.97 2.13
N ASN A 113 4.31 15.28 2.34
CA ASN A 113 4.93 16.03 3.44
C ASN A 113 4.32 15.62 4.78
N GLU A 114 5.14 15.31 5.79
CA GLU A 114 4.70 14.83 7.11
C GLU A 114 3.62 15.73 7.74
N LYS A 115 3.76 17.06 7.67
CA LYS A 115 2.76 17.98 8.21
C LYS A 115 1.41 17.85 7.49
N VAL A 116 1.45 17.71 6.17
CA VAL A 116 0.24 17.49 5.36
C VAL A 116 -0.37 16.13 5.69
N GLN A 117 0.43 15.07 5.76
CA GLN A 117 -0.01 13.72 6.12
C GLN A 117 -0.71 13.68 7.49
N ILE A 118 -0.12 14.34 8.50
CA ILE A 118 -0.73 14.46 9.83
C ILE A 118 -2.06 15.22 9.76
N SER A 119 -2.11 16.34 9.03
CA SER A 119 -3.34 17.12 8.87
C SER A 119 -4.47 16.39 8.14
N ARG A 120 -4.14 15.33 7.37
CA ARG A 120 -5.07 14.51 6.58
C ARG A 120 -5.27 13.11 7.18
N LEU A 121 -5.02 12.95 8.48
CA LEU A 121 -5.17 11.67 9.17
C LEU A 121 -6.57 11.05 9.01
N ASP A 122 -7.61 11.86 8.94
CA ASP A 122 -8.99 11.44 8.67
C ASP A 122 -9.14 10.75 7.31
N GLN A 123 -8.52 11.31 6.28
CA GLN A 123 -8.52 10.74 4.94
C GLN A 123 -7.71 9.45 4.86
N GLN A 124 -6.55 9.41 5.53
CA GLN A 124 -5.77 8.18 5.67
C GLN A 124 -6.60 7.07 6.33
N MET A 125 -7.28 7.37 7.44
CA MET A 125 -8.12 6.38 8.14
C MET A 125 -9.30 5.93 7.29
N ARG A 126 -9.93 6.84 6.53
CA ARG A 126 -11.00 6.50 5.56
C ARG A 126 -10.50 5.54 4.49
N VAL A 127 -9.34 5.81 3.88
CA VAL A 127 -8.73 4.94 2.87
C VAL A 127 -8.38 3.57 3.46
N THR A 128 -7.76 3.53 4.63
CA THR A 128 -7.43 2.27 5.32
C THR A 128 -8.68 1.45 5.59
N ARG A 129 -9.78 2.08 6.03
CA ARG A 129 -11.06 1.40 6.24
C ARG A 129 -11.57 0.72 4.95
N ILE A 130 -11.60 1.47 3.85
CA ILE A 130 -12.03 0.92 2.54
C ILE A 130 -11.16 -0.26 2.11
N MET A 131 -9.83 -0.17 2.31
CA MET A 131 -8.92 -1.26 1.97
C MET A 131 -9.11 -2.50 2.86
N VAL A 132 -9.45 -2.32 4.13
CA VAL A 132 -9.79 -3.43 5.04
C VAL A 132 -11.07 -4.13 4.58
N GLU A 133 -12.09 -3.37 4.19
CA GLU A 133 -13.34 -3.92 3.65
C GLU A 133 -13.09 -4.68 2.32
N ALA A 134 -12.20 -4.16 1.47
CA ALA A 134 -11.80 -4.79 0.21
C ALA A 134 -10.83 -5.98 0.36
N HIS A 135 -10.32 -6.27 1.57
CA HIS A 135 -9.39 -7.38 1.79
C HIS A 135 -10.04 -8.76 1.57
N LYS A 136 -11.36 -8.86 1.79
CA LYS A 136 -12.09 -10.13 1.67
C LYS A 136 -12.01 -10.62 0.23
N LEU A 137 -11.20 -11.65 0.00
CA LEU A 137 -11.15 -12.34 -1.28
C LEU A 137 -12.54 -12.94 -1.56
N PRO A 138 -13.08 -12.83 -2.78
CA PRO A 138 -14.31 -13.51 -3.16
C PRO A 138 -14.21 -15.02 -2.87
N GLU A 139 -15.32 -15.65 -2.48
CA GLU A 139 -15.36 -17.11 -2.31
C GLU A 139 -14.85 -17.81 -3.57
N GLY A 140 -13.87 -18.72 -3.41
CA GLY A 140 -13.24 -19.43 -4.53
C GLY A 140 -12.11 -18.69 -5.26
N ALA A 141 -11.84 -17.41 -4.98
CA ALA A 141 -10.72 -16.64 -5.57
C ALA A 141 -9.33 -16.99 -4.99
N GLY A 142 -9.21 -18.14 -4.32
CA GLY A 142 -8.15 -18.49 -3.37
C GLY A 142 -6.76 -18.67 -3.99
N ASN A 143 -6.07 -17.58 -4.31
CA ASN A 143 -4.64 -17.60 -4.58
C ASN A 143 -3.86 -17.18 -3.33
N ARG A 144 -3.11 -18.12 -2.73
CA ARG A 144 -2.32 -17.88 -1.51
C ARG A 144 -1.25 -16.79 -1.68
N ARG A 145 -0.68 -16.65 -2.89
CA ARG A 145 0.33 -15.63 -3.18
C ARG A 145 -0.30 -14.25 -3.27
N LEU A 146 -1.45 -14.13 -3.93
CA LEU A 146 -2.24 -12.91 -3.94
C LEU A 146 -2.68 -12.51 -2.52
N ALA A 147 -3.23 -13.45 -1.75
CA ALA A 147 -3.66 -13.22 -0.37
C ALA A 147 -2.51 -12.67 0.48
N GLY A 148 -1.34 -13.33 0.42
CA GLY A 148 -0.14 -12.87 1.13
C GLY A 148 0.34 -11.49 0.68
N TYR A 149 0.30 -11.21 -0.63
CA TYR A 149 0.65 -9.90 -1.17
C TYR A 149 -0.31 -8.80 -0.67
N MET A 150 -1.63 -9.06 -0.70
CA MET A 150 -2.65 -8.14 -0.21
C MET A 150 -2.54 -7.91 1.31
N GLU A 151 -2.21 -8.95 2.10
CA GLU A 151 -1.94 -8.78 3.54
C GLU A 151 -0.71 -7.90 3.78
N GLN A 152 0.37 -8.11 3.03
CA GLN A 152 1.59 -7.31 3.15
C GLN A 152 1.37 -5.84 2.79
N TYR A 153 0.67 -5.57 1.68
CA TYR A 153 0.33 -4.19 1.29
C TYR A 153 -0.56 -3.55 2.37
N LEU A 154 -1.64 -4.22 2.79
CA LEU A 154 -2.51 -3.67 3.84
C LEU A 154 -1.74 -3.40 5.14
N GLY A 155 -0.80 -4.28 5.51
CA GLY A 155 0.10 -4.06 6.63
C GLY A 155 0.95 -2.79 6.53
N LEU A 156 1.43 -2.43 5.33
CA LEU A 156 2.14 -1.17 5.13
C LEU A 156 1.21 0.04 5.34
N ILE A 157 -0.02 -0.03 4.86
CA ILE A 157 -1.02 1.04 5.03
C ILE A 157 -1.46 1.18 6.50
N VAL A 158 -1.69 0.07 7.19
CA VAL A 158 -2.00 0.06 8.63
C VAL A 158 -0.82 0.58 9.46
N THR A 159 0.42 0.25 9.06
CA THR A 159 1.64 0.79 9.69
C THR A 159 1.72 2.30 9.52
N ALA A 160 1.55 2.80 8.29
CA ALA A 160 1.55 4.25 8.00
C ALA A 160 0.44 4.98 8.79
N SER A 161 -0.77 4.44 8.79
CA SER A 161 -1.92 4.99 9.53
C SER A 161 -1.66 5.03 11.05
N SER A 162 -1.07 3.97 11.60
CA SER A 162 -0.68 3.91 13.01
C SER A 162 0.38 4.97 13.34
N MET A 163 1.36 5.16 12.45
CA MET A 163 2.41 6.15 12.63
C MET A 163 1.89 7.58 12.55
N PHE A 164 1.06 7.91 11.55
CA PHE A 164 0.46 9.25 11.44
C PHE A 164 -0.42 9.58 12.64
N ALA A 165 -1.18 8.60 13.14
CA ALA A 165 -1.95 8.77 14.37
C ALA A 165 -1.08 9.03 15.62
N LEU A 166 0.12 8.43 15.69
CA LEU A 166 1.07 8.69 16.77
C LEU A 166 1.76 10.05 16.63
N LEU A 167 2.09 10.46 15.40
CA LEU A 167 2.73 11.74 15.12
C LEU A 167 1.77 12.93 15.29
N GLU A 168 0.47 12.72 15.07
CA GLU A 168 -0.56 13.71 15.40
C GLU A 168 -0.53 14.07 16.89
N GLY A 169 -0.23 13.10 17.75
CA GLY A 169 0.23 13.36 19.12
C GLY A 169 -0.85 13.75 20.12
N THR A 170 -2.13 13.78 19.73
CA THR A 170 -3.26 14.08 20.63
C THR A 170 -4.14 12.84 20.89
N GLU A 171 -5.09 12.97 21.83
CA GLU A 171 -6.10 11.93 22.08
C GLU A 171 -6.96 11.63 20.84
N LYS A 172 -7.07 12.58 19.90
CA LYS A 172 -7.75 12.35 18.62
C LYS A 172 -7.04 11.26 17.82
N GLY A 173 -5.72 11.40 17.59
CA GLY A 173 -4.94 10.40 16.86
C GLY A 173 -4.98 9.03 17.54
N LEU A 174 -4.81 8.99 18.86
CA LEU A 174 -4.90 7.76 19.63
C LEU A 174 -6.27 7.07 19.53
N ARG A 175 -7.36 7.86 19.54
CA ARG A 175 -8.71 7.34 19.35
C ARG A 175 -8.91 6.77 17.94
N MET A 176 -8.55 7.52 16.90
CA MET A 176 -8.66 7.07 15.51
C MET A 176 -7.86 5.79 15.24
N ARG A 177 -6.68 5.67 15.87
CA ARG A 177 -5.89 4.44 15.81
C ARG A 177 -6.57 3.25 16.48
N ARG A 178 -7.23 3.45 17.63
CA ARG A 178 -8.01 2.38 18.28
C ARG A 178 -9.19 1.97 17.41
N GLU A 179 -9.98 2.94 16.93
CA GLU A 179 -11.13 2.70 16.05
C GLU A 179 -10.73 1.94 14.77
N MET A 180 -9.56 2.24 14.18
CA MET A 180 -9.03 1.48 13.06
C MET A 180 -8.81 0.00 13.41
N TRP A 181 -8.17 -0.30 14.55
CA TRP A 181 -7.93 -1.68 14.98
C TRP A 181 -9.20 -2.42 15.39
N GLU A 182 -10.15 -1.72 16.00
CA GLU A 182 -11.49 -2.23 16.32
C GLU A 182 -12.26 -2.57 15.03
N HIS A 183 -12.17 -1.71 14.01
CA HIS A 183 -12.79 -1.98 12.71
C HIS A 183 -12.15 -3.18 12.00
N ILE A 184 -10.82 -3.30 12.01
CA ILE A 184 -10.13 -4.48 11.47
C ILE A 184 -10.62 -5.75 12.17
N ASP A 185 -10.75 -5.72 13.50
CA ASP A 185 -11.29 -6.84 14.28
C ASP A 185 -12.71 -7.21 13.90
N ALA A 186 -13.56 -6.20 13.74
CA ALA A 186 -14.97 -6.40 13.38
C ALA A 186 -15.14 -6.96 11.97
N VAL A 187 -14.28 -6.58 11.03
CA VAL A 187 -14.32 -7.08 9.64
C VAL A 187 -13.77 -8.50 9.53
N ASP A 188 -12.60 -8.75 10.15
CA ASP A 188 -11.92 -10.05 10.15
C ASP A 188 -10.91 -10.17 11.35
N PRO A 189 -11.29 -10.90 12.41
CA PRO A 189 -10.39 -11.15 13.56
C PRO A 189 -9.11 -11.92 13.19
N ILE A 190 -9.15 -12.77 12.16
CA ILE A 190 -7.98 -13.51 11.69
C ILE A 190 -7.01 -12.54 10.99
N LEU A 191 -7.52 -11.62 10.18
CA LEU A 191 -6.73 -10.54 9.59
C LEU A 191 -6.06 -9.70 10.66
N LYS A 192 -6.79 -9.27 11.70
CA LYS A 192 -6.21 -8.54 12.84
C LYS A 192 -5.04 -9.28 13.45
N ALA A 193 -5.19 -10.58 13.71
CA ALA A 193 -4.12 -11.39 14.28
C ALA A 193 -2.91 -11.51 13.33
N ARG A 194 -3.14 -11.69 12.02
CA ARG A 194 -2.06 -11.76 11.01
C ARG A 194 -1.30 -10.44 10.93
N LEU A 195 -2.01 -9.32 10.79
CA LEU A 195 -1.40 -7.99 10.74
C LEU A 195 -0.65 -7.69 12.04
N GLY A 196 -1.29 -7.90 13.19
CA GLY A 196 -0.78 -7.52 14.50
C GLY A 196 0.34 -8.41 15.05
N LEU A 197 0.50 -9.65 14.58
CA LEU A 197 1.47 -10.60 15.14
C LEU A 197 2.50 -11.12 14.13
N ARG A 198 2.21 -11.10 12.83
CA ARG A 198 3.07 -11.72 11.81
C ARG A 198 3.86 -10.73 10.97
N LEU A 199 3.49 -9.44 11.00
CA LEU A 199 4.16 -8.41 10.22
C LEU A 199 5.04 -7.53 11.14
N PRO A 200 6.38 -7.66 11.07
CA PRO A 200 7.29 -6.95 11.97
C PRO A 200 7.13 -5.42 11.94
N LEU A 201 6.85 -4.86 10.76
CA LEU A 201 6.61 -3.42 10.62
C LEU A 201 5.35 -2.95 11.37
N VAL A 202 4.27 -3.73 11.29
CA VAL A 202 3.02 -3.44 11.98
C VAL A 202 3.22 -3.55 13.49
N LEU A 203 3.90 -4.60 13.95
CA LEU A 203 4.29 -4.79 15.36
C LEU A 203 5.10 -3.60 15.90
N GLY A 204 6.14 -3.18 15.16
CA GLY A 204 7.00 -2.06 15.56
C GLY A 204 6.25 -0.72 15.65
N ALA A 205 5.28 -0.49 14.77
CA ALA A 205 4.40 0.68 14.82
C ALA A 205 3.29 0.57 15.88
N ASN A 206 3.04 -0.63 16.41
CA ASN A 206 1.92 -0.92 17.31
C ASN A 206 2.30 -1.42 18.70
N LEU A 207 3.48 -1.06 19.19
CA LEU A 207 3.90 -1.39 20.56
C LEU A 207 2.91 -0.84 21.60
N PRO A 208 2.50 -1.65 22.60
CA PRO A 208 1.46 -1.29 23.55
C PRO A 208 1.94 -0.26 24.58
N GLY A 209 0.99 0.50 25.13
CA GLY A 209 1.23 1.44 26.23
C GLY A 209 1.98 2.71 25.85
N ALA A 210 2.07 3.66 26.79
CA ALA A 210 2.70 4.96 26.56
C ALA A 210 4.19 4.86 26.20
N VAL A 211 4.91 3.91 26.81
CA VAL A 211 6.32 3.65 26.52
C VAL A 211 6.48 3.06 25.11
N GLY A 212 5.67 2.05 24.75
CA GLY A 212 5.69 1.47 23.41
C GLY A 212 5.47 2.51 22.31
N ARG A 213 4.51 3.41 22.51
CA ARG A 213 4.26 4.54 21.57
C ARG A 213 5.48 5.44 21.39
N LYS A 214 6.19 5.79 22.46
CA LYS A 214 7.43 6.59 22.39
C LYS A 214 8.52 5.86 21.61
N VAL A 215 8.66 4.55 21.82
CA VAL A 215 9.62 3.71 21.08
C VAL A 215 9.28 3.66 19.59
N SER A 216 8.02 3.46 19.23
CA SER A 216 7.57 3.45 17.81
C SER A 216 7.91 4.78 17.11
N VAL A 217 7.64 5.92 17.75
CA VAL A 217 7.99 7.25 17.20
C VAL A 217 9.50 7.42 17.08
N ALA A 218 10.29 6.96 18.05
CA ALA A 218 11.75 7.04 17.99
C ALA A 218 12.34 6.19 16.86
N LEU A 219 11.83 4.97 16.66
CA LEU A 219 12.21 4.09 15.55
C LEU A 219 11.89 4.74 14.20
N TYR A 220 10.69 5.31 14.05
CA TYR A 220 10.30 6.04 12.85
C TYR A 220 11.24 7.22 12.56
N ARG A 221 11.49 8.10 13.53
CA ARG A 221 12.39 9.25 13.36
C ARG A 221 13.83 8.82 13.03
N THR A 222 14.26 7.68 13.56
CA THR A 222 15.57 7.10 13.24
C THR A 222 15.61 6.59 11.80
N ALA A 223 14.57 5.87 11.36
CA ALA A 223 14.44 5.41 9.99
C ALA A 223 14.36 6.58 8.99
N GLN A 224 13.60 7.62 9.30
CA GLN A 224 13.49 8.84 8.49
C GLN A 224 14.87 9.49 8.29
N LYS A 225 15.66 9.64 9.36
CA LYS A 225 17.03 10.18 9.29
C LYS A 225 17.99 9.31 8.47
N LEU A 226 17.90 7.98 8.62
CA LEU A 226 18.79 7.04 7.94
C LEU A 226 18.50 6.96 6.43
N TYR A 227 17.22 6.92 6.07
CA TYR A 227 16.81 6.69 4.69
C TYR A 227 16.41 7.95 3.92
N ARG A 228 16.37 9.12 4.58
CA ARG A 228 15.98 10.42 3.99
C ARG A 228 14.69 10.34 3.18
N PHE A 229 13.74 9.52 3.63
CA PHE A 229 12.35 9.72 3.24
C PHE A 229 11.92 11.04 3.89
N ASN A 230 11.30 11.94 3.14
CA ASN A 230 10.96 13.31 3.58
C ASN A 230 10.39 13.39 5.01
#